data_AF-A0A7K4HI89-F1
#
_entry.id   AF-A0A7K4HI89-F1
#
_cell.length_a   1.000
_cell.length_b   1.000
_cell.length_c   1.000
_cell.angle_alpha   90.00
_cell.angle_beta   90.00
_cell.angle_gamma   90.00
#
_symmetry.space_group_name_H-M   'P 1'
#
loop_
_entity.id
_entity.type
_entity.pdbx_description
1 polymer ?
#
loop_
_entity_poly.entity_id
_entity_poly.type
_entity_poly.pdbx_seq_one_letter_code
_entity_poly.pdbx_strand_id
1 'polypeptide(L)'
;VDIAINCLSIPNSELSSILPVRDEGIVYFFSMATSFTKAALGAEGVGKDVTMIIGNGYTKNHAEITLDLLRNSNKLRAIFEEKYV
;
A
#
# COMPACT_ATOMS: atom_id res chain seq x y z
N VAL A 1 13.95 0.57 -9.16
CA VAL A 1 12.86 1.57 -9.09
C VAL A 1 13.02 2.42 -7.85
N ASP A 2 12.51 3.65 -7.85
CA ASP A 2 12.57 4.53 -6.67
C ASP A 2 11.61 4.10 -5.56
N ILE A 3 10.41 3.64 -5.95
CA ILE A 3 9.33 3.26 -5.04
C ILE A 3 8.70 1.97 -5.54
N ALA A 4 8.47 1.01 -4.63
CA ALA A 4 7.60 -0.14 -4.86
C ALA A 4 6.38 -0.05 -3.92
N ILE A 5 5.18 -0.22 -4.47
CA ILE A 5 3.94 -0.28 -3.70
C ILE A 5 3.36 -1.69 -3.81
N ASN A 6 3.38 -2.43 -2.72
CA ASN A 6 2.83 -3.77 -2.64
C ASN A 6 1.37 -3.72 -2.17
N CYS A 7 0.46 -4.00 -3.10
CA CYS A 7 -0.98 -4.11 -2.87
C CYS A 7 -1.48 -5.56 -2.90
N LEU A 8 -0.59 -6.56 -2.82
CA LEU A 8 -0.95 -7.97 -2.97
C LEU A 8 -1.67 -8.49 -1.73
N SER A 9 -2.81 -9.12 -1.92
CA SER A 9 -3.59 -9.78 -0.85
C SER A 9 -3.14 -11.23 -0.58
N ILE A 10 -1.91 -11.58 -0.98
CA ILE A 10 -1.31 -12.91 -0.82
C ILE A 10 0.04 -12.83 -0.08
N PRO A 11 0.43 -13.88 0.68
CA PRO A 11 1.69 -13.89 1.42
C PRO A 11 2.92 -14.09 0.52
N ASN A 12 4.11 -13.91 1.09
CA ASN A 12 5.43 -14.19 0.46
C ASN A 12 5.78 -13.28 -0.73
N SER A 13 5.38 -12.01 -0.66
CA SER A 13 5.68 -11.00 -1.70
C SER A 13 6.64 -9.91 -1.22
N GLU A 14 7.21 -10.06 -0.02
CA GLU A 14 8.07 -9.05 0.61
C GLU A 14 9.35 -8.84 -0.20
N LEU A 15 10.11 -9.91 -0.44
CA LEU A 15 11.39 -9.83 -1.16
C LEU A 15 11.21 -9.43 -2.63
N SER A 16 10.13 -9.87 -3.29
CA SER A 16 9.84 -9.43 -4.66
C SER A 16 9.54 -7.93 -4.76
N SER A 17 9.12 -7.32 -3.65
CA SER A 17 8.92 -5.87 -3.55
C SER A 17 10.19 -5.12 -3.16
N ILE A 18 11.08 -5.75 -2.36
CA ILE A 18 12.33 -5.13 -1.85
C ILE A 18 13.44 -5.14 -2.90
N LEU A 19 13.70 -6.29 -3.53
CA LEU A 19 14.82 -6.47 -4.47
C LEU A 19 14.88 -5.47 -5.63
N PRO A 20 13.78 -5.09 -6.30
CA PRO A 20 13.84 -4.17 -7.44
C PRO A 20 14.02 -2.71 -7.03
N VAL A 21 13.88 -2.37 -5.75
CA VAL A 21 14.01 -0.99 -5.26
C VAL A 21 15.48 -0.62 -5.18
N ARG A 22 15.85 0.61 -5.55
CA ARG A 22 17.24 1.07 -5.38
C ARG A 22 17.57 1.26 -3.90
N ASP A 23 18.85 1.34 -3.56
CA ASP A 23 19.22 1.68 -2.18
C ASP A 23 18.69 3.08 -1.83
N GLU A 24 18.33 3.25 -0.56
CA GLU A 24 17.62 4.40 0.00
C GLU A 24 16.26 4.68 -0.65
N GLY A 25 15.74 3.73 -1.45
CA GLY A 25 14.40 3.79 -2.04
C GLY A 25 13.30 3.40 -1.05
N ILE A 26 12.04 3.49 -1.49
CA ILE A 26 10.87 3.24 -0.63
C ILE A 26 10.16 1.95 -1.03
N VAL A 27 9.84 1.11 -0.04
CA VAL A 27 8.91 -0.01 -0.18
C VAL A 27 7.68 0.27 0.68
N TYR A 28 6.53 0.44 0.04
CA TYR A 28 5.24 0.60 0.72
C TYR A 28 4.50 -0.74 0.72
N PHE A 29 4.30 -1.33 1.90
CA PHE A 29 3.46 -2.52 2.09
C PHE A 29 2.05 -2.11 2.51
N PHE A 30 1.08 -2.15 1.60
CA PHE A 30 -0.29 -1.72 1.89
C PHE A 30 -1.17 -2.83 2.49
N SER A 31 -0.88 -4.08 2.14
CA SER A 31 -1.72 -5.23 2.49
C SER A 31 -1.36 -5.85 3.84
N MET A 32 -2.38 -6.31 4.56
CA MET A 32 -2.27 -7.11 5.79
C MET A 32 -1.65 -8.50 5.55
N ALA A 33 -1.51 -8.93 4.29
CA ALA A 33 -0.84 -10.18 3.95
C ALA A 33 0.68 -10.13 4.14
N THR A 34 1.24 -8.93 4.36
CA THR A 34 2.67 -8.71 4.56
C THR A 34 3.12 -9.24 5.92
N SER A 35 4.15 -10.09 5.92
CA SER A 35 4.88 -10.47 7.13
C SER A 35 6.02 -9.49 7.40
N PHE A 36 5.90 -8.70 8.47
CA PHE A 36 6.91 -7.69 8.82
C PHE A 36 8.26 -8.30 9.16
N THR A 37 8.27 -9.46 9.82
CA THR A 37 9.49 -10.21 10.09
C THR A 37 10.18 -10.63 8.80
N LYS A 38 9.44 -11.11 7.79
CA LYS A 38 10.02 -11.49 6.49
C LYS A 38 10.53 -10.28 5.72
N ALA A 39 9.82 -9.15 5.77
CA ALA A 39 10.27 -7.92 5.13
C ALA A 39 11.58 -7.42 5.75
N ALA A 40 11.61 -7.24 7.08
CA ALA A 40 12.77 -6.72 7.79
C ALA A 40 14.00 -7.64 7.66
N LEU A 41 13.86 -8.93 8.01
CA LEU A 41 14.97 -9.89 7.92
C LEU A 41 15.36 -10.19 6.47
N GLY A 42 14.41 -10.11 5.54
CA GLY A 42 14.66 -10.30 4.12
C GLY A 42 15.52 -9.17 3.55
N ALA A 43 15.22 -7.92 3.89
CA ALA A 43 16.04 -6.77 3.48
C ALA A 43 17.45 -6.85 4.08
N GLU A 44 17.57 -7.16 5.38
CA GLU A 44 18.87 -7.35 6.01
C GLU A 44 19.66 -8.49 5.35
N GLY A 45 19.03 -9.65 5.14
CA GLY A 45 19.67 -10.83 4.56
C GLY A 45 20.15 -10.65 3.12
N VAL A 46 19.51 -9.76 2.35
CA VAL A 46 19.95 -9.42 0.98
C VAL A 46 20.74 -8.10 0.92
N GLY A 47 21.11 -7.54 2.08
CA GLY A 47 21.94 -6.34 2.20
C GLY A 47 21.30 -5.09 1.59
N LYS A 48 19.98 -4.97 1.69
CA LYS A 48 19.21 -3.93 1.01
C LYS A 48 18.80 -2.81 1.95
N ASP A 49 19.40 -1.64 1.75
CA ASP A 49 19.07 -0.44 2.51
C ASP A 49 17.86 0.28 1.86
N VAL A 50 16.68 0.13 2.45
CA VAL A 50 15.43 0.72 1.95
C VAL A 50 14.58 1.25 3.10
N THR A 51 13.84 2.33 2.83
CA THR A 51 12.80 2.81 3.74
C THR A 51 11.53 1.99 3.54
N MET A 52 11.03 1.36 4.60
CA MET A 52 9.77 0.61 4.57
C MET A 52 8.63 1.42 5.17
N ILE A 53 7.56 1.62 4.41
CA ILE A 53 6.29 2.14 4.90
C ILE A 53 5.35 0.96 5.07
N ILE A 54 4.89 0.75 6.31
CA ILE A 54 3.95 -0.33 6.64
C ILE A 54 2.55 0.28 6.76
N GLY A 55 1.71 -0.04 5.79
CA GLY A 55 0.31 0.34 5.78
C GLY A 55 -0.50 -0.52 6.75
N ASN A 56 -1.14 0.11 7.72
CA ASN A 56 -2.12 -0.52 8.60
C ASN A 56 -3.56 -0.45 8.02
N GLY A 57 -3.70 -0.13 6.74
CA GLY A 57 -5.00 0.10 6.08
C GLY A 57 -5.66 1.44 6.42
N TYR A 58 -5.09 2.24 7.30
CA TYR A 58 -5.59 3.57 7.66
C TYR A 58 -4.67 4.65 7.09
N THR A 59 -5.26 5.66 6.45
CA THR A 59 -4.55 6.89 6.11
C THR A 59 -5.28 8.11 6.61
N LYS A 60 -4.52 9.13 7.01
CA LYS A 60 -5.07 10.37 7.55
C LYS A 60 -5.98 11.01 6.50
N ASN A 61 -7.14 11.51 6.93
CA ASN A 61 -8.16 12.14 6.10
C ASN A 61 -8.82 11.24 5.04
N HIS A 62 -8.62 9.91 5.06
CA HIS A 62 -9.24 9.01 4.07
C HIS A 62 -10.77 9.15 4.00
N ALA A 63 -11.43 9.32 5.14
CA ALA A 63 -12.89 9.48 5.22
C ALA A 63 -13.36 10.81 4.61
N GLU A 64 -12.67 11.91 4.90
CA GLU A 64 -12.96 13.23 4.33
C GLU A 64 -12.82 13.21 2.81
N ILE A 65 -11.68 12.69 2.30
CA ILE A 65 -11.43 12.53 0.86
C ILE A 65 -12.52 11.66 0.22
N THR A 66 -12.91 10.56 0.86
CA THR A 66 -13.95 9.66 0.34
C THR A 66 -15.30 10.36 0.22
N LEU A 67 -15.73 11.10 1.25
CA LEU A 67 -16.98 11.84 1.24
C LEU A 67 -16.95 12.96 0.20
N ASP A 68 -15.83 13.66 0.07
CA ASP A 68 -15.69 14.74 -0.91
C ASP A 68 -15.67 14.22 -2.34
N LEU A 69 -15.06 13.06 -2.61
CA LEU A 69 -15.14 12.39 -3.91
C LEU A 69 -16.58 12.03 -4.26
N LEU A 70 -17.34 11.51 -3.30
CA LEU A 70 -18.75 11.14 -3.50
C LEU A 70 -19.64 12.37 -3.74
N ARG A 71 -19.37 13.49 -3.06
CA ARG A 71 -20.11 14.75 -3.21
C ARG A 71 -19.83 15.45 -4.53
N ASN A 72 -18.57 15.44 -4.97
CA ASN A 72 -18.13 16.24 -6.12
C ASN A 72 -18.14 15.47 -7.45
N SER A 73 -18.26 14.14 -7.44
CA SER A 73 -18.34 13.33 -8.65
C SER A 73 -19.75 12.82 -8.90
N ASN A 74 -20.47 13.47 -9.83
CA ASN A 74 -21.82 13.04 -10.24
C ASN A 74 -21.85 11.57 -10.67
N LYS A 75 -20.79 11.08 -11.32
CA LYS A 75 -20.70 9.68 -11.75
C LYS A 75 -20.58 8.72 -10.58
N LEU A 76 -19.72 9.01 -9.60
CA LEU A 76 -19.61 8.18 -8.39
C LEU A 76 -20.88 8.24 -7.56
N ARG A 77 -21.51 9.43 -7.49
CA ARG A 77 -22.77 9.64 -6.79
C ARG A 77 -23.90 8.78 -7.36
N ALA A 78 -24.06 8.79 -8.69
CA ALA A 78 -25.07 7.97 -9.36
C ALA A 78 -24.88 6.46 -9.08
N ILE A 79 -23.64 5.97 -9.18
CA ILE A 79 -23.31 4.56 -8.88
C ILE A 79 -23.61 4.21 -7.42
N PHE A 80 -23.33 5.13 -6.50
CA PHE A 80 -23.58 4.92 -5.07
C PHE A 80 -25.08 4.87 -4.76
N GLU A 81 -25.86 5.82 -5.32
CA GLU A 81 -27.31 5.87 -5.15
C GLU A 81 -27.98 4.62 -5.73
N GLU A 82 -27.58 4.17 -6.93
CA GLU A 82 -28.11 2.93 -7.54
C GLU A 82 -27.92 1.68 -6.67
N LYS A 83 -26.79 1.60 -5.95
CA LYS A 83 -26.42 0.40 -5.20
C LYS A 83 -26.91 0.37 -3.76
N TYR A 84 -27.08 1.52 -3.13
CA TYR A 84 -27.17 1.60 -1.67
C TYR A 84 -28.31 2.48 -1.14
N VAL A 85 -29.01 3.23 -2.00
CA VAL A 85 -30.16 4.08 -1.62
C VAL A 85 -31.43 3.52 -2.25
#